data_AF-A0A836SJ53-F1
#
_entry.id   AF-A0A836SJ53-F1
#
_cell.length_a   1.000
_cell.length_b   1.000
_cell.length_c   1.000
_cell.angle_alpha   90.00
_cell.angle_beta   90.00
_cell.angle_gamma   90.00
#
_symmetry.space_group_name_H-M   'P 1'
#
loop_
_entity.id
_entity.type
_entity.pdbx_description
1 polymer ?
#
loop_
_entity_poly.entity_id
_entity_poly.type
_entity_poly.pdbx_seq_one_letter_code
_entity_poly.pdbx_strand_id
1 'polypeptide(L)'
;MPDPKYPYTKEVVDAARKEGMTQIEIAKLCRIQQSTVSGWSKGEKIAPIHVIKPLIEKYGTQINKKHSRVYFAYERRYIINDTVLSLCAEHAESLKTHLGEIYNTQQEFFQVFEKTGVVLSTKKKKPFEPSEKDKLLDSAYSEKESIVQVEGKIIFKYHFQRKTDQQTNKPGSRTKLFTWQRWIIHELGAGELTWVVQIRREIKGCLIDTLYDDAKWKSLIMSPRKPEEIIQRAEKYIAQENFDVNNFNDKAVLPFLLRKSFIENGYYIEGIEKILAK
;
A
#
# COMPACT_ATOMS: atom_id res chain seq x y z
N MET A 1 -22.39 14.25 -13.90
CA MET A 1 -21.03 13.73 -13.63
C MET A 1 -20.73 12.66 -14.68
N PRO A 2 -19.48 12.51 -15.17
CA PRO A 2 -19.16 11.43 -16.10
C PRO A 2 -19.36 10.07 -15.45
N ASP A 3 -19.90 9.11 -16.20
CA ASP A 3 -20.13 7.76 -15.69
C ASP A 3 -18.80 7.07 -15.31
N PRO A 4 -18.76 6.36 -14.17
CA PRO A 4 -17.57 5.64 -13.76
C PRO A 4 -17.25 4.54 -14.80
N LYS A 5 -15.97 4.42 -15.16
CA LYS A 5 -15.48 3.49 -16.18
C LYS A 5 -14.87 2.25 -15.54
N TYR A 6 -15.08 1.09 -16.16
CA TYR A 6 -14.54 -0.17 -15.69
C TYR A 6 -13.13 -0.42 -16.26
N PRO A 7 -12.06 -0.37 -15.44
CA PRO A 7 -10.67 -0.44 -15.92
C PRO A 7 -10.37 -1.74 -16.69
N TYR A 8 -10.97 -2.87 -16.28
CA TYR A 8 -10.72 -4.19 -16.86
C TYR A 8 -11.65 -4.53 -18.05
N THR A 9 -12.04 -3.49 -18.79
CA THR A 9 -12.94 -3.61 -19.95
C THR A 9 -12.38 -4.56 -20.99
N LYS A 10 -11.08 -4.48 -21.29
CA LYS A 10 -10.46 -5.36 -22.29
C LYS A 10 -10.42 -6.80 -21.80
N GLU A 11 -10.02 -7.00 -20.55
CA GLU A 11 -9.89 -8.32 -19.94
C GLU A 11 -11.23 -9.06 -19.85
N VAL A 12 -12.32 -8.36 -19.55
CA VAL A 12 -13.66 -8.96 -19.49
C VAL A 12 -14.18 -9.31 -20.88
N VAL A 13 -13.86 -8.48 -21.89
CA VAL A 13 -14.17 -8.79 -23.29
C VAL A 13 -13.33 -9.98 -23.77
N ASP A 14 -12.04 -10.03 -23.43
CA ASP A 14 -11.15 -11.13 -23.82
C ASP A 14 -11.55 -12.46 -23.12
N ALA A 15 -12.00 -12.41 -21.86
CA ALA A 15 -12.55 -13.56 -21.15
C ALA A 15 -13.82 -14.09 -21.85
N ALA A 16 -14.75 -13.20 -22.20
CA ALA A 16 -15.96 -13.57 -22.94
C ALA A 16 -15.64 -14.19 -24.31
N ARG A 17 -14.67 -13.62 -25.02
CA ARG A 17 -14.21 -14.13 -26.32
C ARG A 17 -13.52 -15.49 -26.20
N LYS A 18 -12.75 -15.71 -25.13
CA LYS A 18 -12.11 -17.00 -24.84
C LYS A 18 -13.12 -18.12 -24.59
N GLU A 19 -14.29 -17.79 -24.04
CA GLU A 19 -15.42 -18.72 -23.90
C GLU A 19 -16.30 -18.83 -25.15
N GLY A 20 -15.88 -18.24 -26.28
CA GLY A 20 -16.53 -18.39 -27.57
C GLY A 20 -17.55 -17.31 -27.93
N MET A 21 -17.76 -16.28 -27.09
CA MET A 21 -18.64 -15.17 -27.48
C MET A 21 -18.01 -14.33 -28.59
N THR A 22 -18.78 -14.05 -29.63
CA THR A 22 -18.43 -13.12 -30.70
C THR A 22 -18.59 -11.67 -30.24
N GLN A 23 -17.91 -10.74 -30.91
CA GLN A 23 -18.07 -9.30 -30.61
C GLN A 23 -19.50 -8.81 -30.85
N ILE A 24 -20.25 -9.45 -31.76
CA ILE A 24 -21.66 -9.13 -32.04
C ILE A 24 -22.53 -9.55 -30.86
N GLU A 25 -22.32 -10.74 -30.30
CA GLU A 25 -23.07 -11.21 -29.13
C GLU A 25 -22.77 -10.37 -27.90
N ILE A 26 -21.49 -9.99 -27.69
CA ILE A 26 -21.09 -9.07 -26.64
C ILE A 26 -21.78 -7.71 -26.81
N ALA A 27 -21.83 -7.19 -28.03
CA ALA A 27 -22.46 -5.91 -28.34
C ALA A 27 -23.96 -5.94 -28.04
N LYS A 28 -24.65 -7.02 -28.45
CA LYS A 28 -26.06 -7.26 -28.13
C LYS A 28 -26.29 -7.35 -26.63
N LEU A 29 -25.46 -8.11 -25.91
CA LEU A 29 -25.55 -8.28 -24.47
C LEU A 29 -25.41 -6.94 -23.72
N CYS A 30 -24.46 -6.11 -24.14
CA CYS A 30 -24.19 -4.81 -23.54
C CYS A 30 -25.03 -3.67 -24.14
N ARG A 31 -25.95 -3.96 -25.07
CA ARG A 31 -26.80 -2.98 -25.79
C ARG A 31 -26.03 -1.83 -26.46
N ILE A 32 -24.93 -2.16 -27.14
CA ILE A 32 -24.07 -1.22 -27.86
C ILE A 32 -23.76 -1.71 -29.27
N GLN A 33 -23.04 -0.88 -30.04
CA GLN A 33 -22.55 -1.26 -31.36
C GLN A 33 -21.30 -2.16 -31.28
N GLN A 34 -21.16 -3.09 -32.22
CA GLN A 34 -20.01 -3.99 -32.30
C GLN A 34 -18.68 -3.24 -32.50
N SER A 35 -18.70 -2.10 -33.20
CA SER A 35 -17.53 -1.22 -33.36
C SER A 35 -16.98 -0.72 -32.01
N THR A 36 -17.86 -0.45 -31.04
CA THR A 36 -17.48 -0.08 -29.67
C THR A 36 -16.80 -1.24 -28.95
N VAL A 37 -17.34 -2.47 -29.09
CA VAL A 37 -16.74 -3.69 -28.53
C VAL A 37 -15.37 -3.99 -29.16
N SER A 38 -15.21 -3.73 -30.45
CA SER A 38 -13.90 -3.84 -31.12
C SER A 38 -12.87 -2.90 -30.49
N GLY A 39 -13.24 -1.64 -30.22
CA GLY A 39 -12.39 -0.70 -29.48
C GLY A 39 -12.05 -1.17 -28.07
N TRP A 40 -12.98 -1.82 -27.37
CA TRP A 40 -12.75 -2.43 -26.05
C TRP A 40 -11.77 -3.60 -26.12
N SER A 41 -11.95 -4.52 -27.07
CA SER A 41 -11.05 -5.69 -27.24
C SER A 41 -9.63 -5.27 -27.61
N LYS A 42 -9.46 -4.14 -28.29
CA LYS A 42 -8.14 -3.57 -28.57
C LYS A 42 -7.53 -2.86 -27.36
N GLY A 43 -8.37 -2.34 -26.45
CA GLY A 43 -7.96 -1.51 -25.31
C GLY A 43 -7.91 -0.01 -25.62
N GLU A 44 -8.47 0.41 -26.75
CA GLU A 44 -8.53 1.82 -27.18
C GLU A 44 -9.61 2.61 -26.43
N LYS A 45 -10.62 1.92 -25.89
CA LYS A 45 -11.76 2.50 -25.18
C LYS A 45 -12.03 1.72 -23.89
N ILE A 46 -12.39 2.44 -22.83
CA ILE A 46 -12.81 1.88 -21.55
C ILE A 46 -14.33 2.05 -21.41
N ALA A 47 -15.05 0.98 -21.10
CA ALA A 47 -16.50 0.96 -21.00
C ALA A 47 -16.97 1.64 -19.70
N PRO A 48 -18.11 2.37 -19.72
CA PRO A 48 -18.82 2.72 -18.50
C PRO A 48 -19.30 1.46 -17.76
N ILE A 49 -19.19 1.45 -16.42
CA ILE A 49 -19.53 0.29 -15.58
C ILE A 49 -20.96 -0.21 -15.86
N HIS A 50 -21.93 0.69 -16.00
CA HIS A 50 -23.33 0.32 -16.23
C HIS A 50 -23.54 -0.43 -17.55
N VAL A 51 -22.77 -0.11 -18.60
CA VAL A 51 -22.87 -0.75 -19.92
C VAL A 51 -22.25 -2.14 -19.89
N ILE A 52 -21.07 -2.27 -19.28
CA ILE A 52 -20.32 -3.52 -19.25
C ILE A 52 -20.75 -4.47 -18.12
N LYS A 53 -21.64 -4.00 -17.24
CA LYS A 53 -22.19 -4.75 -16.10
C LYS A 53 -22.58 -6.20 -16.42
N PRO A 54 -23.27 -6.51 -17.55
CA PRO A 54 -23.63 -7.90 -17.88
C PRO A 54 -22.40 -8.81 -18.07
N LEU A 55 -21.31 -8.27 -18.63
CA LEU A 55 -20.06 -9.02 -18.75
C LEU A 55 -19.35 -9.16 -17.40
N ILE A 56 -19.39 -8.12 -16.55
CA ILE A 56 -18.81 -8.19 -15.20
C ILE A 56 -19.52 -9.26 -14.37
N GLU A 57 -20.85 -9.32 -14.42
CA GLU A 57 -21.63 -10.34 -13.70
C GLU A 57 -21.29 -11.76 -14.15
N LYS A 58 -21.03 -11.95 -15.45
CA LYS A 58 -20.73 -13.27 -16.02
C LYS A 58 -19.26 -13.69 -15.88
N TYR A 59 -18.33 -12.75 -16.05
CA TYR A 59 -16.88 -13.02 -16.19
C TYR A 59 -16.00 -12.33 -15.13
N GLY A 60 -16.57 -11.41 -14.35
CA GLY A 60 -15.84 -10.63 -13.35
C GLY A 60 -15.14 -11.51 -12.31
N THR A 61 -15.71 -12.66 -11.95
CA THR A 61 -15.06 -13.61 -11.02
C THR A 61 -13.72 -14.14 -11.54
N GLN A 62 -13.58 -14.33 -12.86
CA GLN A 62 -12.33 -14.80 -13.46
C GLN A 62 -11.24 -13.71 -13.42
N ILE A 63 -11.65 -12.45 -13.63
CA ILE A 63 -10.77 -11.29 -13.57
C ILE A 63 -10.35 -11.04 -12.13
N ASN A 64 -11.30 -11.05 -11.20
CA ASN A 64 -11.06 -10.88 -9.78
C ASN A 64 -10.11 -11.97 -9.26
N LYS A 65 -10.23 -13.23 -9.70
CA LYS A 65 -9.25 -14.28 -9.36
C LYS A 65 -7.84 -13.98 -9.85
N LYS A 66 -7.70 -13.41 -11.05
CA LYS A 66 -6.38 -13.09 -11.63
C LYS A 66 -5.71 -11.90 -10.94
N HIS A 67 -6.50 -10.89 -10.61
CA HIS A 67 -6.02 -9.61 -10.10
C HIS A 67 -6.17 -9.45 -8.58
N SER A 68 -6.82 -10.38 -7.88
CA SER A 68 -6.88 -10.32 -6.42
C SER A 68 -5.63 -10.90 -5.77
N ARG A 69 -5.26 -10.28 -4.65
CA ARG A 69 -4.22 -10.78 -3.75
C ARG A 69 -4.72 -10.71 -2.32
N VAL A 70 -4.36 -11.71 -1.53
CA VAL A 70 -4.66 -11.76 -0.10
C VAL A 70 -3.41 -11.35 0.65
N TYR A 71 -3.60 -10.41 1.58
CA TYR A 71 -2.54 -9.86 2.41
C TYR A 71 -2.84 -10.17 3.87
N PHE A 72 -1.81 -10.61 4.58
CA PHE A 72 -1.79 -10.52 6.03
C PHE A 72 -1.54 -9.05 6.38
N ALA A 73 -2.60 -8.32 6.72
CA ALA A 73 -2.58 -6.89 6.93
C ALA A 73 -2.45 -6.55 8.42
N TYR A 74 -1.90 -5.39 8.71
CA TYR A 74 -1.93 -4.82 10.05
C TYR A 74 -2.28 -3.34 9.99
N GLU A 75 -3.05 -2.91 10.99
CA GLU A 75 -3.30 -1.50 11.24
C GLU A 75 -2.49 -1.05 12.44
N ARG A 76 -1.76 0.06 12.27
CA ARG A 76 -1.06 0.72 13.37
C ARG A 76 -2.08 1.47 14.21
N ARG A 77 -2.09 1.20 15.50
CA ARG A 77 -2.97 1.85 16.46
C ARG A 77 -2.14 2.27 17.67
N TYR A 78 -2.63 3.28 18.37
CA TYR A 78 -2.07 3.72 19.63
C TYR A 78 -3.13 3.49 20.70
N ILE A 79 -2.73 2.86 21.80
CA ILE A 79 -3.62 2.55 22.91
C ILE A 79 -3.01 3.18 24.16
N ILE A 80 -3.83 3.90 24.92
CA ILE A 80 -3.45 4.28 26.28
C ILE A 80 -3.54 3.01 27.13
N ASN A 81 -2.39 2.46 27.51
CA ASN A 81 -2.26 1.28 28.35
C ASN A 81 -1.54 1.63 29.66
N ASP A 82 -1.39 0.67 30.56
CA ASP A 82 -0.74 0.88 31.86
C ASP A 82 0.71 1.36 31.74
N THR A 83 1.40 0.98 30.67
CA THR A 83 2.77 1.44 30.39
C THR A 83 2.77 2.93 30.03
N VAL A 84 1.85 3.36 29.16
CA VAL A 84 1.64 4.76 28.81
C VAL A 84 1.28 5.58 30.05
N LEU A 85 0.39 5.08 30.91
CA LEU A 85 0.03 5.75 32.16
C LEU A 85 1.23 5.88 33.12
N SER A 86 2.05 4.83 33.22
CA SER A 86 3.24 4.82 34.07
C SER A 86 4.30 5.84 33.60
N LEU A 87 4.46 6.00 32.29
CA LEU A 87 5.31 7.03 31.70
C LEU A 87 4.77 8.45 31.94
N CYS A 88 3.47 8.59 32.17
CA CYS A 88 2.79 9.85 32.43
C CYS A 88 2.39 9.99 33.92
N ALA A 89 3.20 9.47 34.85
CA ALA A 89 2.85 9.31 36.27
C ALA A 89 2.24 10.56 36.93
N GLU A 90 2.75 11.75 36.63
CA GLU A 90 2.27 13.03 37.19
C GLU A 90 0.85 13.41 36.74
N HIS A 91 0.37 12.81 35.66
CA HIS A 91 -0.95 13.08 35.06
C HIS A 91 -1.78 11.80 34.83
N ALA A 92 -1.41 10.69 35.47
CA ALA A 92 -2.06 9.41 35.27
C ALA A 92 -3.57 9.46 35.55
N GLU A 93 -4.02 10.21 36.56
CA GLU A 93 -5.44 10.36 36.89
C GLU A 93 -6.25 11.00 35.76
N SER A 94 -5.70 11.99 35.06
CA SER A 94 -6.37 12.65 33.92
C SER A 94 -6.43 11.77 32.68
N LEU A 95 -5.51 10.80 32.54
CA LEU A 95 -5.45 9.87 31.42
C LEU A 95 -6.17 8.54 31.68
N LYS A 96 -6.46 8.20 32.95
CA LYS A 96 -7.18 6.97 33.31
C LYS A 96 -8.56 6.85 32.66
N THR A 97 -9.24 7.97 32.42
CA THR A 97 -10.54 7.98 31.71
C THR A 97 -10.43 7.52 30.27
N HIS A 98 -9.23 7.57 29.69
CA HIS A 98 -8.94 7.15 28.33
C HIS A 98 -8.19 5.79 28.29
N LEU A 99 -8.03 5.10 29.42
CA LEU A 99 -7.39 3.78 29.46
C LEU A 99 -8.15 2.80 28.56
N GLY A 100 -7.43 2.18 27.63
CA GLY A 100 -7.97 1.26 26.63
C GLY A 100 -8.57 1.93 25.39
N GLU A 101 -8.63 3.27 25.33
CA GLU A 101 -9.04 3.97 24.10
C GLU A 101 -8.02 3.75 22.98
N ILE A 102 -8.54 3.61 21.76
CA ILE A 102 -7.78 3.27 20.56
C ILE A 102 -7.77 4.47 19.62
N TYR A 103 -6.58 4.86 19.18
CA TYR A 103 -6.35 5.95 18.23
C TYR A 103 -5.67 5.42 16.97
N ASN A 104 -6.10 5.87 15.80
CA ASN A 104 -5.59 5.36 14.52
C ASN A 104 -4.43 6.19 13.97
N THR A 105 -4.22 7.39 14.52
CA THR A 105 -3.11 8.27 14.15
C THR A 105 -2.34 8.75 15.38
N GLN A 106 -1.06 9.09 15.19
CA GLN A 106 -0.25 9.74 16.24
C GLN A 106 -0.88 11.07 16.65
N GLN A 107 -1.48 11.78 15.71
CA GLN A 107 -2.09 13.08 15.93
C GLN A 107 -3.31 12.97 16.85
N GLU A 108 -4.21 12.02 16.58
CA GLU A 108 -5.35 11.70 17.46
C GLU A 108 -4.87 11.28 18.85
N PHE A 109 -3.85 10.42 18.91
CA PHE A 109 -3.26 9.99 20.17
C PHE A 109 -2.73 11.18 20.99
N PHE A 110 -1.95 12.08 20.37
CA PHE A 110 -1.40 13.25 21.07
C PHE A 110 -2.44 14.32 21.41
N GLN A 111 -3.52 14.46 20.64
CA GLN A 111 -4.62 15.38 20.97
C GLN A 111 -5.27 15.08 22.32
N VAL A 112 -5.24 13.82 22.78
CA VAL A 112 -5.77 13.44 24.09
C VAL A 112 -4.95 14.07 25.20
N PHE A 113 -3.62 14.05 25.07
CA PHE A 113 -2.71 14.68 26.03
C PHE A 113 -2.89 16.20 26.06
N GLU A 114 -3.10 16.82 24.90
CA GLU A 114 -3.40 18.26 24.81
C GLU A 114 -4.72 18.61 25.52
N LYS A 115 -5.78 17.81 25.31
CA LYS A 115 -7.10 18.03 25.91
C LYS A 115 -7.12 17.80 27.42
N THR A 116 -6.37 16.83 27.90
CA THR A 116 -6.30 16.47 29.32
C THR A 116 -5.34 17.37 30.11
N GLY A 117 -4.69 18.34 29.46
CA GLY A 117 -3.75 19.25 30.10
C GLY A 117 -2.47 18.55 30.57
N VAL A 118 -2.21 17.34 30.08
CA VAL A 118 -1.01 16.58 30.39
C VAL A 118 0.16 17.24 29.66
N VAL A 119 1.00 17.94 30.42
CA VAL A 119 2.23 18.54 29.91
C VAL A 119 3.35 17.54 30.18
N LEU A 120 3.63 16.69 29.21
CA LEU A 120 4.75 15.73 29.29
C LEU A 120 6.07 16.48 29.17
N SER A 121 6.54 17.02 30.29
CA SER A 121 7.85 17.62 30.47
C SER A 121 8.28 17.35 31.90
N THR A 122 9.13 16.33 32.08
CA THR A 122 9.86 16.22 33.33
C THR A 122 10.88 17.37 33.37
N LYS A 123 10.49 18.43 34.10
CA LYS A 123 11.26 19.67 34.37
C LYS A 123 11.26 20.72 33.24
N LYS A 124 10.51 21.80 33.50
CA LYS A 124 10.42 23.10 32.81
C LYS A 124 9.75 23.06 31.43
N LYS A 125 8.47 23.46 31.37
CA LYS A 125 7.72 24.08 30.25
C LYS A 125 8.47 24.13 28.89
N LYS A 126 8.84 22.98 28.37
CA LYS A 126 9.45 22.83 27.04
C LYS A 126 8.64 21.78 26.30
N PRO A 127 8.38 21.99 25.00
CA PRO A 127 7.77 20.95 24.18
C PRO A 127 8.64 19.70 24.22
N PHE A 128 8.01 18.52 24.12
CA PHE A 128 8.64 17.19 24.09
C PHE A 128 10.05 17.19 23.51
N GLU A 129 11.02 16.66 24.26
CA GLU A 129 12.24 16.12 23.68
C GLU A 129 11.82 14.99 22.71
N PRO A 130 12.33 14.94 21.46
CA PRO A 130 11.97 13.91 20.49
C PRO A 130 12.04 12.49 21.05
N SER A 131 13.03 12.23 21.92
CA SER A 131 13.27 10.92 22.54
C SER A 131 12.18 10.44 23.53
N GLU A 132 11.46 11.33 24.19
CA GLU A 132 10.36 10.97 25.11
C GLU A 132 9.07 10.67 24.34
N LYS A 133 8.87 11.39 23.23
CA LYS A 133 7.77 11.22 22.29
C LYS A 133 7.81 9.84 21.65
N ASP A 134 9.01 9.44 21.23
CA ASP A 134 9.26 8.13 20.64
C ASP A 134 9.01 7.01 21.64
N LYS A 135 9.51 7.12 22.88
CA LYS A 135 9.23 6.13 23.94
C LYS A 135 7.74 5.95 24.24
N LEU A 136 7.00 7.06 24.26
CA LEU A 136 5.56 7.03 24.50
C LEU A 136 4.82 6.35 23.34
N LEU A 137 5.20 6.69 22.10
CA LEU A 137 4.65 6.09 20.89
C LEU A 137 4.95 4.58 20.84
N ASP A 138 6.18 4.18 21.13
CA ASP A 138 6.60 2.78 21.18
C ASP A 138 5.81 1.99 22.23
N SER A 139 5.53 2.61 23.39
CA SER A 139 4.78 1.98 24.48
C SER A 139 3.27 1.92 24.21
N ALA A 140 2.74 2.87 23.46
CA ALA A 140 1.33 2.92 23.05
C ALA A 140 1.06 2.06 21.80
N TYR A 141 2.11 1.72 21.04
CA TYR A 141 1.98 1.05 19.76
C TYR A 141 1.33 -0.32 19.89
N SER A 142 0.29 -0.53 19.09
CA SER A 142 -0.41 -1.81 18.96
C SER A 142 -0.70 -2.08 17.49
N GLU A 143 -0.65 -3.36 17.11
CA GLU A 143 -1.00 -3.83 15.77
C GLU A 143 -2.30 -4.62 15.85
N LYS A 144 -3.31 -4.23 15.07
CA LYS A 144 -4.45 -5.11 14.80
C LYS A 144 -4.19 -5.86 13.51
N GLU A 145 -4.01 -7.17 13.62
CA GLU A 145 -3.83 -8.05 12.46
C GLU A 145 -5.19 -8.40 11.82
N SER A 146 -5.21 -8.52 10.50
CA SER A 146 -6.38 -8.94 9.73
C SER A 146 -5.96 -9.59 8.41
N ILE A 147 -6.91 -10.26 7.75
CA ILE A 147 -6.72 -10.79 6.40
C ILE A 147 -7.51 -9.88 5.46
N VAL A 148 -6.83 -9.28 4.48
CA VAL A 148 -7.43 -8.35 3.53
C VAL A 148 -7.20 -8.83 2.11
N GLN A 149 -8.27 -8.93 1.32
CA GLN A 149 -8.19 -9.18 -0.11
C GLN A 149 -8.24 -7.85 -0.86
N VAL A 150 -7.22 -7.58 -1.67
CA VAL A 150 -7.18 -6.41 -2.57
C VAL A 150 -7.51 -6.90 -3.97
N GLU A 151 -8.61 -6.41 -4.54
CA GLU A 151 -9.02 -6.69 -5.91
C GLU A 151 -8.50 -5.60 -6.84
N GLY A 152 -7.32 -5.81 -7.42
CA GLY A 152 -6.73 -4.81 -8.31
C GLY A 152 -5.46 -5.28 -8.99
N LYS A 153 -5.26 -4.90 -10.26
CA LYS A 153 -4.07 -5.27 -11.01
C LYS A 153 -2.84 -4.67 -10.34
N ILE A 154 -1.83 -5.51 -10.07
CA ILE A 154 -0.52 -4.99 -9.67
C ILE A 154 0.10 -4.30 -10.87
N ILE A 155 0.31 -2.99 -10.75
CA ILE A 155 0.97 -2.17 -11.79
C ILE A 155 2.43 -1.90 -11.45
N PHE A 156 2.80 -2.01 -10.18
CA PHE A 156 4.17 -1.79 -9.69
C PHE A 156 4.52 -2.77 -8.57
N LYS A 157 5.74 -3.32 -8.61
CA LYS A 157 6.32 -4.12 -7.52
C LYS A 157 7.81 -3.81 -7.38
N TYR A 158 8.24 -3.49 -6.16
CA TYR A 158 9.64 -3.23 -5.82
C TYR A 158 10.06 -4.02 -4.59
N HIS A 159 11.30 -4.50 -4.56
CA HIS A 159 11.86 -5.29 -3.46
C HIS A 159 13.09 -4.57 -2.90
N PHE A 160 13.03 -4.18 -1.63
CA PHE A 160 14.15 -3.59 -0.92
C PHE A 160 15.02 -4.70 -0.36
N GLN A 161 16.30 -4.70 -0.71
CA GLN A 161 17.27 -5.70 -0.25
C GLN A 161 18.23 -5.10 0.79
N ARG A 162 18.59 -5.91 1.78
CA ARG A 162 19.62 -5.61 2.78
C ARG A 162 20.57 -6.79 2.87
N LYS A 163 21.80 -6.51 3.31
CA LYS A 163 22.75 -7.55 3.72
C LYS A 163 22.30 -8.10 5.07
N THR A 164 22.34 -9.42 5.26
CA THR A 164 22.14 -10.01 6.59
C THR A 164 23.38 -9.80 7.45
N ASP A 165 23.19 -9.37 8.70
CA ASP A 165 24.25 -9.29 9.72
C ASP A 165 24.68 -10.65 10.26
N GLN A 166 24.12 -11.75 9.76
CA GLN A 166 24.61 -13.10 10.02
C GLN A 166 25.98 -13.29 9.36
N GLN A 167 27.01 -12.67 9.95
CA GLN A 167 28.40 -13.06 9.80
C GLN A 167 28.49 -14.50 10.32
N THR A 168 28.31 -15.48 9.44
CA THR A 168 29.02 -16.73 9.65
C THR A 168 30.50 -16.35 9.56
N ASN A 169 31.25 -16.46 10.67
CA ASN A 169 32.71 -16.26 10.77
C ASN A 169 33.53 -17.25 9.90
N LYS A 170 32.99 -17.67 8.76
CA LYS A 170 33.62 -18.56 7.80
C LYS A 170 34.25 -17.74 6.69
N PRO A 171 35.59 -17.77 6.54
CA PRO A 171 36.27 -17.22 5.37
C PRO A 171 35.62 -17.77 4.09
N GLY A 172 35.19 -16.89 3.19
CA GLY A 172 34.52 -17.26 1.93
C GLY A 172 32.99 -17.27 1.96
N SER A 173 32.34 -16.93 3.09
CA SER A 173 30.88 -16.78 3.14
C SER A 173 30.42 -15.55 2.35
N ARG A 174 29.68 -15.76 1.26
CA ARG A 174 29.03 -14.68 0.51
C ARG A 174 27.98 -14.02 1.38
N THR A 175 28.07 -12.70 1.58
CA THR A 175 27.03 -11.93 2.25
C THR A 175 25.69 -12.17 1.55
N LYS A 176 24.74 -12.79 2.26
CA LYS A 176 23.43 -13.07 1.70
C LYS A 176 22.60 -11.79 1.71
N LEU A 177 22.18 -11.36 0.52
CA LEU A 177 21.14 -10.34 0.41
C LEU A 177 19.79 -10.98 0.73
N PHE A 178 18.97 -10.29 1.48
CA PHE A 178 17.58 -10.67 1.72
C PHE A 178 16.66 -9.50 1.46
N THR A 179 15.46 -9.79 0.96
CA THR A 179 14.40 -8.79 0.88
C THR A 179 13.80 -8.58 2.27
N TRP A 180 13.86 -7.34 2.75
CA TRP A 180 13.30 -6.95 4.05
C TRP A 180 11.96 -6.22 3.91
N GLN A 181 11.74 -5.53 2.79
CA GLN A 181 10.51 -4.80 2.48
C GLN A 181 10.13 -4.96 1.00
N ARG A 182 8.82 -4.86 0.71
CA ARG A 182 8.28 -4.77 -0.65
C ARG A 182 7.27 -3.65 -0.76
N TRP A 183 7.29 -2.97 -1.90
CA TRP A 183 6.21 -2.08 -2.29
C TRP A 183 5.44 -2.74 -3.42
N ILE A 184 4.12 -2.75 -3.29
CA ILE A 184 3.20 -3.26 -4.31
C ILE A 184 2.14 -2.19 -4.50
N ILE A 185 1.85 -1.81 -5.74
CA ILE A 185 0.76 -0.88 -6.05
C ILE A 185 -0.26 -1.60 -6.90
N HIS A 186 -1.49 -1.61 -6.41
CA HIS A 186 -2.64 -2.10 -7.13
C HIS A 186 -3.40 -0.94 -7.75
N GLU A 187 -3.79 -1.09 -8.99
CA GLU A 187 -4.82 -0.30 -9.63
C GLU A 187 -6.19 -0.85 -9.23
N LEU A 188 -7.03 -0.04 -8.59
CA LEU A 188 -8.39 -0.42 -8.18
C LEU A 188 -9.43 -0.04 -9.25
N GLY A 189 -9.04 0.80 -10.21
CA GLY A 189 -9.91 1.34 -11.23
C GLY A 189 -10.22 2.80 -11.03
N ALA A 190 -10.82 3.44 -12.05
CA ALA A 190 -11.15 4.86 -12.03
C ALA A 190 -9.97 5.80 -11.69
N GLY A 191 -8.74 5.36 -11.90
CA GLY A 191 -7.52 6.10 -11.56
C GLY A 191 -7.13 6.02 -10.08
N GLU A 192 -7.81 5.21 -9.29
CA GLU A 192 -7.48 4.96 -7.89
C GLU A 192 -6.45 3.84 -7.74
N LEU A 193 -5.44 4.10 -6.93
CA LEU A 193 -4.34 3.20 -6.64
C LEU A 193 -4.27 2.93 -5.14
N THR A 194 -4.09 1.68 -4.72
CA THR A 194 -3.71 1.36 -3.34
C THR A 194 -2.26 0.91 -3.30
N TRP A 195 -1.54 1.44 -2.31
CA TRP A 195 -0.16 1.10 -2.05
C TRP A 195 -0.08 0.16 -0.85
N VAL A 196 0.43 -1.04 -1.08
CA VAL A 196 0.71 -2.05 -0.08
C VAL A 196 2.20 -2.04 0.23
N VAL A 197 2.54 -1.77 1.49
CA VAL A 197 3.90 -1.86 2.01
C VAL A 197 4.02 -3.13 2.83
N GLN A 198 4.78 -4.09 2.32
CA GLN A 198 5.03 -5.35 3.02
C GLN A 198 6.37 -5.30 3.73
N ILE A 199 6.40 -5.69 4.99
CA ILE A 199 7.62 -5.90 5.76
C ILE A 199 7.70 -7.36 6.17
N ARG A 200 8.93 -7.87 6.28
CA ARG A 200 9.13 -9.27 6.65
C ARG A 200 8.68 -9.50 8.09
N ARG A 201 7.96 -10.60 8.33
CA ARG A 201 7.48 -10.98 9.66
C ARG A 201 8.61 -11.62 10.45
N GLU A 202 8.59 -11.32 11.74
CA GLU A 202 9.50 -11.87 12.73
C GLU A 202 8.70 -12.43 13.90
N ILE A 203 9.13 -13.59 14.41
CA ILE A 203 8.58 -14.20 15.61
C ILE A 203 9.74 -14.42 16.56
N LYS A 204 9.69 -13.78 17.75
CA LYS A 204 10.75 -13.88 18.77
C LYS A 204 12.15 -13.53 18.23
N GLY A 205 12.24 -12.51 17.37
CA GLY A 205 13.50 -12.06 16.76
C GLY A 205 14.01 -12.92 15.59
N CYS A 206 13.26 -13.96 15.21
CA CYS A 206 13.60 -14.79 14.05
C CYS A 206 12.71 -14.44 12.86
N LEU A 207 13.32 -14.14 11.71
CA LEU A 207 12.61 -13.97 10.45
C LEU A 207 11.85 -15.25 10.11
N ILE A 208 10.57 -15.11 9.75
CA ILE A 208 9.80 -16.24 9.24
C ILE A 208 10.42 -16.70 7.91
N ASP A 209 10.84 -17.96 7.87
CA ASP A 209 11.28 -18.62 6.64
C ASP A 209 10.45 -19.88 6.39
N THR A 210 9.56 -19.78 5.41
CA THR A 210 8.61 -20.81 5.00
C THR A 210 8.66 -20.96 3.47
N LEU A 211 8.14 -22.06 2.94
CA LEU A 211 8.05 -22.23 1.48
C LEU A 211 6.95 -21.33 0.87
N TYR A 212 5.99 -20.88 1.67
CA TYR A 212 4.90 -20.01 1.24
C TYR A 212 5.34 -18.54 1.32
N ASP A 213 5.74 -17.96 0.18
CA ASP A 213 6.28 -16.59 0.14
C ASP A 213 5.37 -15.56 0.81
N ASP A 214 4.06 -15.60 0.55
CA ASP A 214 3.09 -14.64 1.09
C ASP A 214 2.99 -14.67 2.62
N ALA A 215 3.22 -15.84 3.24
CA ALA A 215 3.16 -16.00 4.69
C ALA A 215 4.34 -15.33 5.43
N LYS A 216 5.40 -14.94 4.70
CA LYS A 216 6.58 -14.24 5.24
C LYS A 216 6.32 -12.76 5.52
N TRP A 217 5.20 -12.21 5.05
CA TRP A 217 4.99 -10.76 4.98
C TRP A 217 3.81 -10.33 5.84
N LYS A 218 3.97 -9.18 6.50
CA LYS A 218 2.84 -8.40 7.02
C LYS A 218 2.75 -7.08 6.27
N SER A 219 1.53 -6.61 6.04
CA SER A 219 1.24 -5.60 5.03
C SER A 219 0.54 -4.41 5.66
N LEU A 220 1.08 -3.21 5.46
CA LEU A 220 0.34 -1.97 5.66
C LEU A 220 -0.34 -1.63 4.33
N ILE A 221 -1.67 -1.64 4.32
CA ILE A 221 -2.46 -1.32 3.13
C ILE A 221 -2.95 0.12 3.27
N MET A 222 -2.60 0.95 2.30
CA MET A 222 -3.00 2.35 2.30
C MET A 222 -4.37 2.53 1.67
N SER A 223 -5.10 3.56 2.11
CA SER A 223 -6.31 4.01 1.42
C SER A 223 -6.02 4.35 -0.05
N PRO A 224 -7.04 4.24 -0.93
CA PRO A 224 -6.90 4.59 -2.35
C PRO A 224 -6.43 6.03 -2.55
N ARG A 225 -5.54 6.24 -3.51
CA ARG A 225 -4.87 7.52 -3.82
C ARG A 225 -4.62 7.68 -5.31
N LYS A 226 -4.39 8.91 -5.73
CA LYS A 226 -3.93 9.23 -7.09
C LYS A 226 -2.43 8.96 -7.26
N PRO A 227 -1.94 8.78 -8.50
CA PRO A 227 -0.52 8.57 -8.78
C PRO A 227 0.40 9.63 -8.16
N GLU A 228 0.02 10.91 -8.20
CA GLU A 228 0.83 12.02 -7.72
C GLU A 228 1.06 11.93 -6.21
N GLU A 229 0.03 11.54 -5.45
CA GLU A 229 0.14 11.35 -4.01
C GLU A 229 1.06 10.18 -3.64
N ILE A 230 1.02 9.10 -4.44
CA ILE A 230 1.92 7.96 -4.24
C ILE A 230 3.36 8.36 -4.53
N ILE A 231 3.62 9.11 -5.61
CA ILE A 231 4.95 9.64 -5.94
C ILE A 231 5.46 10.54 -4.80
N GLN A 232 4.68 11.54 -4.39
CA GLN A 232 5.08 12.47 -3.33
C GLN A 232 5.40 11.73 -2.03
N ARG A 233 4.62 10.70 -1.69
CA ARG A 233 4.87 9.91 -0.50
C ARG A 233 6.11 9.02 -0.64
N ALA A 234 6.32 8.41 -1.81
CA ALA A 234 7.53 7.66 -2.10
C ALA A 234 8.79 8.53 -1.95
N GLU A 235 8.74 9.76 -2.48
CA GLU A 235 9.80 10.76 -2.38
C GLU A 235 10.06 11.20 -0.95
N LYS A 236 9.00 11.48 -0.18
CA LYS A 236 9.11 11.77 1.26
C LYS A 236 9.77 10.62 2.01
N TYR A 237 9.43 9.37 1.69
CA TYR A 237 10.00 8.20 2.35
C TYR A 237 11.49 8.04 2.09
N ILE A 238 11.95 8.16 0.83
CA ILE A 238 13.37 8.05 0.47
C ILE A 238 14.21 9.27 0.88
N ALA A 239 13.55 10.41 1.17
CA ALA A 239 14.20 11.63 1.65
C ALA A 239 14.47 11.62 3.16
N GLN A 240 13.90 10.68 3.92
CA GLN A 240 14.14 10.57 5.36
C GLN A 240 15.62 10.26 5.64
N GLU A 241 16.22 10.94 6.62
CA GLU A 241 17.64 10.75 7.00
C GLU A 241 17.93 9.31 7.48
N ASN A 242 16.91 8.65 8.05
CA ASN A 242 16.98 7.25 8.50
C ASN A 242 16.61 6.24 7.40
N PHE A 243 16.37 6.69 6.16
CA PHE A 243 16.22 5.77 5.04
C PHE A 243 17.55 5.04 4.83
N ASP A 244 17.50 3.70 4.89
CA ASP A 244 18.66 2.83 5.01
C ASP A 244 19.88 3.31 4.20
N VAL A 245 20.88 3.79 4.93
CA VAL A 245 22.12 4.37 4.43
C VAL A 245 22.85 3.41 3.47
N ASN A 246 22.52 2.12 3.52
CA ASN A 246 23.12 1.08 2.68
C ASN A 246 22.52 0.95 1.27
N ASN A 247 21.51 1.75 0.91
CA ASN A 247 20.84 1.59 -0.38
C ASN A 247 20.62 2.90 -1.16
N PHE A 248 21.72 3.59 -1.45
CA PHE A 248 21.76 4.73 -2.39
C PHE A 248 21.12 4.40 -3.76
N ASN A 249 21.21 3.13 -4.19
CA ASN A 249 20.64 2.68 -5.45
C ASN A 249 19.12 2.75 -5.43
N ASP A 250 18.47 2.28 -4.37
CA ASP A 250 17.01 2.38 -4.22
C ASP A 250 16.56 3.85 -4.27
N LYS A 251 17.29 4.75 -3.60
CA LYS A 251 16.97 6.19 -3.61
C LYS A 251 17.04 6.80 -5.01
N ALA A 252 18.01 6.38 -5.82
CA ALA A 252 18.17 6.88 -7.19
C ALA A 252 17.17 6.28 -8.18
N VAL A 253 16.90 4.97 -8.05
CA VAL A 253 16.17 4.20 -9.07
C VAL A 253 14.66 4.19 -8.83
N LEU A 254 14.22 4.18 -7.58
CA LEU A 254 12.82 4.01 -7.23
C LEU A 254 11.90 5.11 -7.78
N PRO A 255 12.24 6.41 -7.72
CA PRO A 255 11.42 7.47 -8.30
C PRO A 255 11.21 7.31 -9.81
N PHE A 256 12.26 6.85 -10.52
CA PHE A 256 12.21 6.60 -11.95
C PHE A 256 11.30 5.40 -12.27
N LEU A 257 11.53 4.25 -11.61
CA LEU A 257 10.75 3.05 -11.88
C LEU A 257 9.26 3.22 -11.56
N LEU A 258 8.95 3.97 -10.51
CA LEU A 258 7.57 4.26 -10.12
C LEU A 258 6.86 5.10 -11.20
N ARG A 259 7.48 6.19 -11.65
CA ARG A 259 6.97 7.04 -12.73
C ARG A 259 6.83 6.27 -14.04
N LYS A 260 7.86 5.49 -14.40
CA LYS A 260 7.86 4.62 -15.58
C LYS A 260 6.65 3.67 -15.56
N SER A 261 6.44 2.97 -14.44
CA SER A 261 5.32 2.05 -14.27
C SER A 261 3.97 2.74 -14.44
N PHE A 262 3.80 3.94 -13.87
CA PHE A 262 2.55 4.69 -14.04
C PHE A 262 2.31 5.09 -15.49
N ILE A 263 3.32 5.59 -16.19
CA ILE A 263 3.21 5.94 -17.62
C ILE A 263 2.88 4.71 -18.47
N GLU A 264 3.56 3.58 -18.23
CA GLU A 264 3.31 2.32 -18.94
C GLU A 264 1.91 1.75 -18.68
N ASN A 265 1.26 2.15 -17.58
CA ASN A 265 -0.13 1.82 -17.28
C ASN A 265 -1.12 2.96 -17.64
N GLY A 266 -0.69 3.95 -18.43
CA GLY A 266 -1.57 4.97 -19.00
C GLY A 266 -1.86 6.17 -18.11
N TYR A 267 -1.16 6.32 -17.00
CA TYR A 267 -1.31 7.49 -16.13
C TYR A 267 -0.53 8.68 -16.67
N TYR A 268 -1.13 9.86 -16.58
CA TYR A 268 -0.46 11.12 -16.86
C TYR A 268 0.37 11.52 -15.64
N ILE A 269 1.68 11.71 -15.81
CA ILE A 269 2.60 12.18 -14.78
C ILE A 269 3.19 13.50 -15.25
N GLU A 270 3.10 14.54 -14.41
CA GLU A 270 3.67 15.85 -14.69
C GLU A 270 5.20 15.82 -14.78
N GLY A 271 5.78 16.65 -15.65
CA GLY A 271 7.24 16.80 -15.78
C GLY A 271 7.93 15.75 -16.66
N ILE A 272 7.19 14.95 -17.42
CA ILE A 272 7.74 13.95 -18.33
C ILE A 272 7.67 14.44 -19.78
N GLU A 273 8.82 14.61 -20.41
CA GLU A 273 8.94 14.95 -21.83
C GLU A 273 8.58 13.75 -22.72
N LYS A 274 7.78 13.98 -23.76
CA LYS A 274 7.36 12.96 -24.73
C LYS A 274 8.00 13.22 -26.08
N ILE A 275 8.85 12.31 -26.53
CA ILE A 275 9.37 12.29 -27.90
C ILE A 275 8.44 11.40 -28.73
N LEU A 276 7.76 11.98 -29.72
CA LEU A 276 6.84 11.27 -30.60
C LEU A 276 7.60 10.71 -31.81
N ALA A 277 7.28 9.47 -32.20
CA ALA A 277 7.74 8.92 -33.47
C ALA A 277 7.16 9.75 -34.62
N LYS A 278 7.99 10.10 -35.60
CA LYS A 278 7.59 10.78 -36.83
C LYS A 278 7.09 9.78 -37.86
#